data_AF-A0A645G795-F1
#
_entry.id   AF-A0A645G795-F1
#
_cell.length_a   1.000
_cell.length_b   1.000
_cell.length_c   1.000
_cell.angle_alpha   90.00
_cell.angle_beta   90.00
_cell.angle_gamma   90.00
#
_symmetry.space_group_name_H-M   'P 1'
#
loop_
_entity.id
_entity.type
_entity.pdbx_description
1 polymer ?
#
loop_
_entity_poly.entity_id
_entity_poly.type
_entity_poly.pdbx_seq_one_letter_code
_entity_poly.pdbx_strand_id
1 'polypeptide(L)'
;MKFPFKVAVRFLKSNKGQTALIALGIAVGVSVQIFIGSLIQGLQKSLVNKTIGNSPQITVTSTNDNKVIEYYNDVLNTLKASDDRIINLSLSIDKPALIKKEDKTY
;
A
#
# COMPACT_ATOMS: atom_id res chain seq x y z
N MET A 1 -3.54 -46.83 -0.43
CA MET A 1 -2.36 -46.04 -0.87
C MET A 1 -1.15 -46.05 0.09
N LYS A 2 -1.17 -46.75 1.23
CA LYS A 2 -0.04 -46.74 2.20
C LYS A 2 1.25 -47.39 1.68
N PHE A 3 1.13 -48.41 0.82
CA PHE A 3 2.27 -49.16 0.28
C PHE A 3 3.17 -48.31 -0.64
N PRO A 4 2.66 -47.60 -1.68
CA PRO A 4 3.46 -46.72 -2.53
C PRO A 4 4.23 -45.62 -1.76
N PHE A 5 3.58 -44.98 -0.78
CA PHE A 5 4.24 -43.95 0.04
C PHE A 5 5.43 -44.52 0.83
N LYS A 6 5.26 -45.72 1.42
CA LYS A 6 6.33 -46.42 2.14
C LYS A 6 7.52 -46.74 1.24
N VAL A 7 7.25 -47.13 0.00
CA VAL A 7 8.29 -47.40 -1.01
C VAL A 7 9.00 -46.12 -1.42
N ALA A 8 8.28 -45.03 -1.70
CA ALA A 8 8.86 -43.74 -2.08
C ALA A 8 9.79 -43.17 -1.01
N VAL A 9 9.38 -43.20 0.26
CA VAL A 9 10.22 -42.74 1.38
C VAL A 9 11.47 -43.59 1.54
N ARG A 10 11.39 -44.92 1.31
CA ARG A 10 12.56 -45.80 1.34
C ARG A 10 13.53 -45.47 0.21
N PHE A 11 13.01 -45.19 -0.99
CA PHE A 11 13.81 -44.77 -2.16
C PHE A 11 14.55 -43.45 -1.91
N LEU A 12 13.87 -42.43 -1.38
CA LEU A 12 14.48 -41.15 -1.03
C LEU A 12 15.59 -41.31 0.04
N LYS A 13 15.42 -42.27 0.96
CA LYS A 13 16.42 -42.55 2.00
C LYS A 13 17.58 -43.44 1.53
N SER A 14 17.42 -44.24 0.48
CA SER A 14 18.48 -45.13 0.00
C SER A 14 19.56 -44.38 -0.78
N ASN A 15 19.19 -43.34 -1.54
CA ASN A 15 20.14 -42.50 -2.27
C ASN A 15 20.15 -41.06 -1.72
N LYS A 16 20.77 -40.89 -0.55
CA LYS A 16 20.78 -39.63 0.21
C LYS A 16 21.44 -38.48 -0.55
N GLY A 17 22.53 -38.74 -1.28
CA GLY A 17 23.25 -37.70 -2.04
C GLY A 17 22.41 -37.14 -3.19
N GLN A 18 21.82 -38.02 -4.01
CA GLN A 18 20.95 -37.61 -5.11
C GLN A 18 19.68 -36.90 -4.60
N THR A 19 19.07 -37.40 -3.53
CA THR A 19 17.90 -36.78 -2.93
C THR A 19 18.22 -35.38 -2.40
N ALA A 20 19.37 -35.20 -1.74
CA ALA A 20 19.82 -33.90 -1.26
C ALA A 20 20.06 -32.92 -2.42
N LEU A 21 20.68 -33.38 -3.51
CA LEU A 21 20.94 -32.56 -4.70
C LEU A 21 19.62 -32.06 -5.35
N ILE A 22 18.65 -32.95 -5.51
CA ILE A 22 17.32 -32.62 -6.05
C ILE A 22 16.60 -31.64 -5.13
N ALA A 23 16.58 -31.92 -3.82
CA ALA A 23 15.93 -31.08 -2.84
C ALA A 23 16.54 -29.68 -2.79
N LEU A 24 17.87 -29.57 -2.87
CA LEU A 24 18.57 -28.28 -2.96
C LEU A 24 18.21 -27.51 -4.22
N GLY A 25 18.20 -28.17 -5.39
CA GLY A 25 17.81 -27.53 -6.65
C GLY A 25 16.39 -26.97 -6.59
N ILE A 26 15.44 -27.75 -6.08
CA ILE A 26 14.05 -27.30 -5.89
C ILE A 26 13.98 -26.16 -4.87
N ALA A 27 14.68 -26.27 -3.74
CA ALA A 27 14.68 -25.25 -2.70
C ALA A 27 15.20 -23.90 -3.21
N VAL A 28 16.30 -23.90 -3.95
CA VAL A 28 16.85 -22.68 -4.56
C VAL A 28 15.88 -22.13 -5.60
N GLY A 29 15.35 -22.97 -6.50
CA GLY A 29 14.42 -22.54 -7.54
C GLY A 29 13.14 -21.91 -6.98
N VAL A 30 12.51 -22.56 -6.00
CA VAL A 30 11.30 -22.07 -5.34
C VAL A 30 11.60 -20.80 -4.53
N SER A 31 12.76 -20.71 -3.87
CA SER A 31 13.14 -19.51 -3.11
C SER A 31 13.23 -18.29 -4.02
N VAL A 32 13.86 -18.40 -5.20
CA VAL A 32 13.96 -17.30 -6.16
C VAL A 32 12.57 -16.88 -6.67
N GLN A 33 11.69 -17.86 -6.96
CA GLN A 33 10.33 -17.57 -7.40
C GLN A 33 9.53 -16.79 -6.34
N ILE A 34 9.57 -17.25 -5.08
CA ILE A 34 8.88 -16.57 -3.97
C ILE A 34 9.47 -15.18 -3.74
N PHE A 35 10.80 -15.05 -3.83
CA PHE A 35 11.49 -13.77 -3.65
C PHE A 35 11.06 -12.74 -4.69
N ILE A 36 11.09 -13.10 -5.97
CA ILE A 36 10.65 -12.21 -7.06
C ILE A 36 9.16 -11.88 -6.90
N GLY A 37 8.32 -12.87 -6.62
CA GLY A 37 6.88 -12.65 -6.38
C GLY A 37 6.62 -11.67 -5.23
N SER A 38 7.36 -11.79 -4.13
CA SER A 38 7.25 -10.92 -2.96
C SER A 38 7.77 -9.51 -3.24
N LEU A 39 8.86 -9.37 -4.00
CA LEU A 39 9.37 -8.07 -4.43
C LEU A 39 8.37 -7.34 -5.33
N ILE A 40 7.80 -8.03 -6.31
CA ILE A 40 6.78 -7.46 -7.20
C ILE A 40 5.58 -6.98 -6.38
N GLN A 41 5.04 -7.82 -5.48
CA GLN A 41 3.92 -7.44 -4.62
C GLN A 41 4.26 -6.27 -3.69
N GLY A 42 5.43 -6.30 -3.06
CA GLY A 42 5.89 -5.23 -2.16
C GLY A 42 6.04 -3.90 -2.88
N LEU A 43 6.62 -3.92 -4.09
CA LEU A 43 6.77 -2.74 -4.93
C LEU A 43 5.42 -2.21 -5.39
N GLN A 44 4.53 -3.09 -5.86
CA GLN A 44 3.16 -2.73 -6.23
C GLN A 44 2.43 -2.05 -5.07
N LYS A 45 2.48 -2.65 -3.87
CA LYS A 45 1.86 -2.06 -2.67
C LYS A 45 2.45 -0.69 -2.32
N SER A 46 3.77 -0.56 -2.40
CA SER A 46 4.46 0.69 -2.09
C SER A 46 4.14 1.79 -3.10
N LEU A 47 4.09 1.45 -4.39
CA LEU A 47 3.74 2.40 -5.46
C LEU A 47 2.28 2.81 -5.37
N VAL A 48 1.36 1.87 -5.15
CA VAL A 48 -0.06 2.18 -4.98
C VAL A 48 -0.25 3.09 -3.77
N ASN A 49 0.35 2.77 -2.62
CA ASN A 49 0.22 3.61 -1.42
C ASN A 49 0.85 4.98 -1.60
N LYS A 50 2.04 5.07 -2.21
CA LYS A 50 2.76 6.34 -2.34
C LYS A 50 2.14 7.26 -3.38
N THR A 51 1.57 6.71 -4.46
CA THR A 51 1.00 7.49 -5.57
C THR A 51 -0.51 7.69 -5.44
N ILE A 52 -1.27 6.61 -5.24
CA ILE A 52 -2.75 6.67 -5.21
C ILE A 52 -3.25 6.83 -3.77
N GLY A 53 -2.63 6.17 -2.80
CA GLY A 53 -3.02 6.24 -1.39
C GLY A 53 -2.88 7.63 -0.77
N ASN A 54 -1.95 8.44 -1.26
CA ASN A 54 -1.74 9.82 -0.81
C ASN A 54 -2.46 10.87 -1.65
N SER A 55 -3.18 10.47 -2.71
CA SER A 55 -3.96 11.39 -3.53
C SER A 55 -5.36 11.58 -2.93
N PRO A 56 -5.95 12.79 -2.95
CA PRO A 56 -7.34 12.97 -2.58
C PRO A 56 -8.25 12.17 -3.51
N GLN A 57 -9.00 11.22 -2.95
CA GLN A 57 -9.94 10.38 -3.70
C GLN A 57 -11.25 11.13 -4.00
N ILE A 58 -11.63 12.05 -3.12
CA ILE A 58 -12.79 12.94 -3.27
C ILE A 58 -12.30 14.35 -2.98
N THR A 59 -12.57 15.27 -3.90
CA THR A 59 -12.25 16.70 -3.75
C THR A 59 -13.53 17.50 -3.73
N VAL A 60 -13.74 18.25 -2.65
CA VAL A 60 -14.88 19.16 -2.51
C VAL A 60 -14.43 20.56 -2.89
N THR A 61 -15.15 21.20 -3.80
CA THR A 61 -14.89 22.58 -4.24
C THR A 61 -16.16 23.41 -4.16
N SER A 62 -16.00 24.72 -4.04
CA SER A 62 -17.12 25.66 -4.06
C SER A 62 -17.59 25.90 -5.50
N THR A 63 -18.90 25.96 -5.70
CA THR A 63 -19.53 26.33 -6.98
C THR A 63 -19.49 27.83 -7.25
N ASN A 64 -19.18 28.66 -6.24
CA ASN A 64 -19.07 30.10 -6.40
C ASN A 64 -17.83 30.48 -7.22
N ASP A 65 -17.91 31.54 -8.01
CA ASP A 65 -16.81 32.03 -8.86
C ASP A 65 -15.51 32.30 -8.07
N ASN A 66 -15.66 32.75 -6.82
CA ASN A 66 -14.52 33.06 -5.95
C ASN A 66 -13.80 31.81 -5.39
N LYS A 67 -14.35 30.61 -5.65
CA LYS A 67 -13.87 29.29 -5.21
C LYS A 67 -13.63 29.16 -3.70
N VAL A 68 -14.21 30.07 -2.91
CA VAL A 68 -14.11 30.05 -1.44
C VAL A 68 -15.19 29.15 -0.88
N ILE A 69 -14.80 28.26 0.03
CA ILE A 69 -15.72 27.52 0.89
C ILE A 69 -15.89 28.35 2.16
N GLU A 70 -17.01 29.06 2.26
CA GLU A 70 -17.41 29.75 3.48
C GLU A 70 -17.80 28.73 4.55
N TYR A 71 -17.61 29.07 5.83
CA TYR A 71 -17.92 28.19 6.96
C TYR A 71 -17.25 26.80 6.88
N TYR A 72 -16.00 26.75 6.41
CA TYR A 72 -15.29 25.48 6.20
C TYR A 72 -15.24 24.60 7.46
N ASN A 73 -15.26 25.17 8.66
CA ASN A 73 -15.29 24.43 9.93
C ASN A 73 -16.56 23.56 10.07
N ASP A 74 -17.72 24.09 9.68
CA ASP A 74 -18.99 23.36 9.76
C ASP A 74 -19.06 22.26 8.71
N VAL A 75 -18.52 22.53 7.52
CA VAL A 75 -18.36 21.54 6.45
C VAL A 75 -17.45 20.40 6.90
N LEU A 76 -16.31 20.70 7.54
CA LEU A 76 -15.40 19.68 8.09
C LEU A 76 -16.09 18.79 9.14
N ASN A 77 -16.85 19.39 10.05
CA ASN A 77 -17.56 18.65 11.10
C ASN A 77 -18.67 17.78 10.53
N THR A 78 -19.41 18.30 9.56
CA THR A 78 -20.47 17.56 8.86
C THR A 78 -19.88 16.39 8.09
N LEU A 79 -18.77 16.60 7.35
CA LEU A 79 -18.09 15.53 6.63
C LEU A 79 -17.61 14.42 7.57
N LYS A 80 -16.94 14.79 8.67
CA LYS A 80 -16.48 13.81 9.68
C LYS A 80 -17.62 13.03 10.32
N ALA A 81 -18.77 13.66 10.54
CA ALA A 81 -19.93 13.01 11.16
C ALA A 81 -20.80 12.24 10.15
N SER A 82 -20.62 12.46 8.86
CA SER A 82 -21.45 11.85 7.81
C SER A 82 -21.09 10.39 7.58
N ASP A 83 -19.80 10.02 7.63
CA ASP A 83 -19.36 8.67 7.31
C ASP A 83 -18.02 8.31 7.99
N ASP A 84 -18.02 7.19 8.71
CA ASP A 84 -16.84 6.63 9.38
C ASP A 84 -15.75 6.14 8.41
N ARG A 85 -16.06 6.01 7.11
CA ARG A 85 -15.10 5.61 6.06
C ARG A 85 -14.16 6.75 5.67
N ILE A 86 -14.38 7.98 6.14
CA ILE A 86 -13.47 9.10 5.87
C ILE A 86 -12.27 9.01 6.80
N ILE A 87 -11.15 8.51 6.24
CA ILE A 87 -9.92 8.24 7.02
C ILE A 87 -9.12 9.53 7.25
N ASN A 88 -8.98 10.36 6.22
CA ASN A 88 -8.16 11.57 6.25
C ASN A 88 -8.89 12.73 5.57
N LEU A 89 -8.73 13.93 6.11
CA LEU A 89 -9.33 15.16 5.59
C LEU A 89 -8.26 16.24 5.56
N SER A 90 -7.96 16.77 4.37
CA SER A 90 -6.97 17.82 4.17
C SER A 90 -7.63 19.09 3.63
N LEU A 91 -7.19 20.23 4.13
CA LEU A 91 -7.57 21.54 3.62
C LEU A 91 -6.49 21.99 2.63
N SER A 92 -6.93 22.50 1.48
CA SER A 92 -6.06 23.13 0.49
C SER A 92 -6.52 24.57 0.25
N ILE A 93 -5.57 25.50 0.22
CA ILE A 93 -5.81 26.91 -0.07
C ILE A 93 -4.93 27.30 -1.25
N ASP A 94 -5.55 27.74 -2.34
CA ASP A 94 -4.89 28.14 -3.58
C ASP A 94 -5.15 29.62 -3.86
N LYS A 95 -4.68 30.48 -2.95
CA LYS A 95 -4.73 31.95 -3.09
C LYS A 95 -3.41 32.58 -2.66
N PRO A 96 -2.94 33.63 -3.35
CA PRO A 96 -1.78 34.39 -2.90
C PRO A 96 -2.08 35.00 -1.53
N ALA A 97 -1.15 34.83 -0.59
CA ALA A 97 -1.23 35.37 0.75
C ALA A 97 0.14 35.93 1.15
N LEU A 98 0.13 37.01 1.94
CA LEU A 98 1.32 37.56 2.57
C LEU A 98 1.37 37.04 4.01
N ILE A 99 2.55 36.64 4.46
CA ILE A 99 2.73 36.16 5.83
C ILE A 99 3.30 37.31 6.65
N LYS A 100 2.51 37.80 7.62
CA LYS A 100 3.00 38.78 8.59
C LYS A 100 3.44 38.07 9.86
N LYS A 101 4.72 38.21 10.23
CA LYS A 101 5.23 37.79 11.54
C LYS A 101 5.72 39.01 12.30
N GLU A 102 5.13 39.25 13.47
CA GLU A 102 5.35 40.46 14.28
C GLU A 102 5.05 41.73 13.46
N ASP A 103 6.07 42.41 12.96
CA ASP A 103 5.94 43.63 12.13
C ASP A 103 6.66 43.56 10.77
N LYS A 104 7.05 42.35 10.34
CA LYS A 104 7.63 42.12 9.02
C LYS A 104 6.70 41.29 8.16
N THR A 105 6.44 41.78 6.96
CA THR A 105 5.65 41.10 5.94
C THR A 105 6.60 40.42 4.97
N TYR A 106 6.38 39.12 4.74
CA TYR A 106 7.12 38.27 3.82
C TYR A 106 6.20 37.73 2.72
#